data_AF-A0A0R3PSU1-F1
#
_entry.id   AF-A0A0R3PSU1-F1
#
_cell.length_a   1.000
_cell.length_b   1.000
_cell.length_c   1.000
_cell.angle_alpha   90.00
_cell.angle_beta   90.00
_cell.angle_gamma   90.00
#
_symmetry.space_group_name_H-M   'P 1'
#
loop_
_entity.id
_entity.type
_entity.pdbx_description
1 polymer ?
#
loop_
_entity_poly.entity_id
_entity_poly.type
_entity_poly.pdbx_seq_one_letter_code
_entity_poly.pdbx_strand_id
1 'polypeptide(L)'
;MDTKDVLLLKRLTPDQLIERFLQLKNVYDKEAKEFEEYKTTSQEMEQMMEREIEYAQREAKSTAAKLHQLRLEAEKAQVTQLRAEQDSNRVRIRELEQKNDDLERHERNNQQEVADLERKVNEMTEKLTLLENELAEKQTTAEEMYRLREEMRVPDRPLLMVGPLRAERTEHTPDEPPYGFYSKHQRTTSIASSVEANEKSNGVSYVNGLCKDSGKQNSQVLPSLLPSSGTDGRSFANCVNRIVKELMVKVDRLENILTGSNLFGLGWNEYPTNIYNRFEKDGGQQSGLPYETPRSRVERETSGVVAQSE
;
A
#
# COMPACT_ATOMS: atom_id res chain seq x y z
N MET A 1 40.77 23.44 83.09
CA MET A 1 41.99 23.27 83.91
C MET A 1 41.58 22.60 85.20
N ASP A 2 42.16 21.44 85.49
CA ASP A 2 41.87 20.72 86.72
C ASP A 2 42.56 21.38 87.92
N THR A 3 42.02 21.21 89.12
CA THR A 3 42.59 21.75 90.37
C THR A 3 44.02 21.24 90.64
N LYS A 4 44.38 20.08 90.08
CA LYS A 4 45.73 19.52 90.12
C LYS A 4 46.74 20.32 89.29
N ASP A 5 46.33 20.86 88.15
CA ASP A 5 47.19 21.65 87.26
C ASP A 5 47.58 22.97 87.93
N VAL A 6 46.66 23.57 88.69
CA VAL A 6 46.87 24.83 89.42
C VAL A 6 47.87 24.67 90.57
N LEU A 7 47.86 23.53 91.27
CA LEU A 7 48.83 23.22 92.33
C LEU A 7 50.21 22.92 91.79
N LEU A 8 50.30 22.31 90.60
CA LEU A 8 51.57 22.09 89.90
C LEU A 8 52.20 23.41 89.45
N LEU A 9 51.41 24.35 88.90
CA LEU A 9 51.90 25.69 88.53
C LEU A 9 52.52 26.46 89.72
N LYS A 10 51.95 26.34 90.92
CA LYS A 10 52.44 27.02 92.13
C LYS A 10 53.78 26.50 92.66
N ARG A 11 54.23 25.32 92.21
CA ARG A 11 55.51 24.71 92.62
C ARG A 11 56.66 24.98 91.66
N LEU A 12 56.40 25.58 90.49
CA LEU A 12 57.43 25.89 89.50
C LEU A 12 58.23 27.14 89.91
N THR A 13 59.52 27.14 89.56
CA THR A 13 60.32 28.36 89.61
C THR A 13 59.84 29.36 88.55
N PRO A 14 60.11 30.66 88.70
CA PRO A 14 59.70 31.67 87.73
C PRO A 14 60.14 31.33 86.29
N ASP A 15 61.36 30.83 86.12
CA ASP A 15 61.90 30.46 84.81
C ASP A 15 61.15 29.27 84.17
N GLN A 16 60.80 28.25 84.95
CA GLN A 16 60.00 27.12 84.46
C GLN A 16 58.58 27.54 84.08
N LEU A 17 58.02 28.50 84.82
CA LEU A 17 56.68 29.04 84.53
C LEU A 17 56.70 29.84 83.22
N ILE A 18 57.73 30.66 83.01
CA ILE A 18 57.96 31.40 81.75
C ILE A 18 58.10 30.42 80.58
N GLU A 19 58.90 29.36 80.73
CA GLU A 19 59.08 28.34 79.70
C GLU A 19 57.75 27.67 79.33
N ARG A 20 56.93 27.32 80.34
CA ARG A 20 55.60 26.75 80.09
C ARG A 20 54.64 27.72 79.40
N PHE A 21 54.65 29.00 79.78
CA PHE A 21 53.85 30.02 79.09
C PHE A 21 54.29 30.19 77.63
N LEU A 22 55.59 30.19 77.35
CA LEU A 22 56.12 30.27 75.99
C LEU A 22 55.73 29.05 75.15
N GLN A 23 55.78 27.84 75.72
CA GLN A 23 55.32 26.62 75.06
C GLN A 23 53.82 26.67 74.72
N LEU A 24 52.98 27.04 75.69
CA LEU A 24 51.53 27.19 75.49
C LEU A 24 51.19 28.22 74.42
N LYS A 25 51.89 29.37 74.44
CA LYS A 25 51.73 30.39 73.41
C LYS A 25 52.10 29.85 72.03
N ASN A 26 53.22 29.14 71.93
CA ASN A 26 53.68 28.58 70.65
C ASN A 26 52.71 27.52 70.10
N VAL A 27 52.15 26.67 70.97
CA VAL A 27 51.09 25.72 70.60
C VAL A 27 49.84 26.45 70.12
N TYR A 28 49.38 27.46 70.86
CA TYR A 28 48.22 28.26 70.48
C TYR A 28 48.41 28.99 69.14
N ASP A 29 49.56 29.64 68.96
CA ASP A 29 49.90 30.34 67.71
C ASP A 29 49.95 29.36 66.52
N LYS A 30 50.45 28.15 66.76
CA LYS A 30 50.47 27.08 65.76
C LYS A 30 49.06 26.59 65.41
N GLU A 31 48.24 26.27 66.42
CA GLU A 31 46.84 25.83 66.21
C GLU A 31 46.00 26.92 65.53
N ALA A 32 46.20 28.19 65.90
CA ALA A 32 45.53 29.32 65.26
C ALA A 32 45.90 29.43 63.77
N LYS A 33 47.18 29.20 63.44
CA LYS A 33 47.64 29.20 62.05
C LYS A 33 47.07 28.02 61.25
N GLU A 34 47.10 26.81 61.81
CA GLU A 34 46.53 25.61 61.18
C GLU A 34 45.01 25.75 60.95
N PHE A 35 44.30 26.38 61.89
CA PHE A 35 42.87 26.66 61.74
C PHE A 35 42.57 27.63 60.60
N GLU A 36 43.35 28.71 60.47
CA GLU A 36 43.18 29.64 59.34
C GLU A 36 43.53 28.97 58.00
N GLU A 37 44.60 28.17 57.93
CA GLU A 37 44.94 27.37 56.74
C GLU A 37 43.83 26.38 56.37
N TYR A 38 43.21 25.72 57.36
CA TYR A 38 42.06 24.85 57.13
C TYR A 38 40.86 25.64 56.57
N LYS A 39 40.58 26.81 57.15
CA LYS A 39 39.47 27.67 56.72
C LYS A 39 39.66 28.17 55.30
N THR A 40 40.87 28.61 54.93
CA THR A 40 41.17 29.03 53.55
C THR A 40 41.05 27.84 52.59
N THR A 41 41.60 26.67 52.94
CA THR A 41 41.53 25.47 52.09
C THR A 41 40.09 25.01 51.89
N SER A 42 39.26 25.03 52.93
CA SER A 42 37.84 24.67 52.86
C SER A 42 37.07 25.62 51.94
N GLN A 43 37.35 26.92 52.02
CA GLN A 43 36.72 27.93 51.16
C GLN A 43 37.14 27.75 49.69
N GLU A 44 38.41 27.47 49.43
CA GLU A 44 38.91 27.21 48.06
C GLU A 44 38.26 25.96 47.45
N MET A 45 38.07 24.91 48.26
CA MET A 45 37.38 23.69 47.83
C MET A 45 35.91 23.93 47.51
N GLU A 46 35.21 24.69 48.35
CA GLU A 46 33.82 25.09 48.11
C GLU A 46 33.68 25.84 46.78
N GLN A 47 34.53 26.85 46.54
CA GLN A 47 34.53 27.58 45.28
C GLN A 47 34.86 26.72 44.06
N MET A 48 35.72 25.71 44.22
CA MET A 48 36.01 24.77 43.14
C MET A 48 34.79 23.92 42.80
N MET A 49 34.09 23.42 43.81
CA MET A 49 32.87 22.63 43.64
C MET A 49 31.73 23.46 43.03
N GLU A 50 31.55 24.70 43.46
CA GLU A 50 30.57 25.62 42.88
C GLU A 50 30.82 25.83 41.39
N ARG A 51 32.09 26.04 40.99
CA ARG A 51 32.48 26.18 39.57
C ARG A 51 32.19 24.91 38.77
N GLU A 52 32.43 23.75 39.35
CA GLU A 52 32.16 22.46 38.67
C GLU A 52 30.66 22.23 38.49
N ILE A 53 29.85 22.52 39.51
CA ILE A 53 28.39 22.46 39.43
C ILE A 53 27.87 23.43 38.36
N GLU A 54 28.38 24.66 38.33
CA GLU A 54 27.96 25.65 37.34
C GLU A 54 28.32 25.21 35.90
N TYR A 55 29.52 24.65 35.71
CA TYR A 55 29.93 24.10 34.42
C TYR A 55 29.02 22.96 33.98
N ALA A 56 28.78 21.97 34.84
CA ALA A 56 27.91 20.84 34.57
C ALA A 56 26.47 21.28 34.25
N GLN A 57 25.94 22.26 34.99
CA GLN A 57 24.61 22.83 34.72
C GLN A 57 24.56 23.55 33.38
N ARG A 58 25.59 24.33 33.03
CA ARG A 58 25.68 25.03 31.75
C ARG A 58 25.74 24.04 30.58
N GLU A 59 26.52 22.98 30.71
CA GLU A 59 26.61 21.92 29.71
C GLU A 59 25.30 21.16 29.56
N ALA A 60 24.65 20.77 30.67
CA ALA A 60 23.34 20.13 30.66
C ALA A 60 22.26 20.99 29.97
N LYS A 61 22.25 22.30 30.25
CA LYS A 61 21.34 23.25 29.57
C LYS A 61 21.65 23.37 28.07
N SER A 62 22.92 23.44 27.70
CA SER A 62 23.33 23.54 26.29
C SER A 62 22.97 22.27 25.50
N THR A 63 23.21 21.09 26.06
CA THR A 63 22.88 19.81 25.44
C THR A 63 21.37 19.61 25.33
N ALA A 64 20.60 19.96 26.36
CA ALA A 64 19.14 19.92 26.32
C ALA A 64 18.56 20.84 25.22
N ALA A 65 19.09 22.05 25.08
CA ALA A 65 18.68 22.98 24.02
C ALA A 65 18.96 22.43 22.62
N LYS A 66 20.15 21.83 22.41
CA LYS A 66 20.53 21.18 21.14
C LYS A 66 19.62 19.99 20.82
N LEU A 67 19.33 19.14 21.80
CA LEU A 67 18.43 18.00 21.63
C LEU A 67 17.01 18.46 21.25
N HIS A 68 16.52 19.50 21.92
CA HIS A 68 15.21 20.06 21.60
C HIS A 68 15.17 20.62 20.18
N GLN A 69 16.21 21.34 19.75
CA GLN A 69 16.32 21.85 18.39
C GLN A 69 16.31 20.71 17.35
N LEU A 70 17.14 19.69 17.53
CA LEU A 70 17.20 18.54 16.63
C LEU A 70 15.85 17.80 16.55
N ARG A 71 15.15 17.68 17.69
CA ARG A 71 13.81 17.08 17.72
C ARG A 71 12.81 17.88 16.89
N LEU A 72 12.79 19.21 17.04
CA LEU A 72 11.90 20.07 16.26
C LEU A 72 12.23 20.03 14.76
N GLU A 73 13.51 19.98 14.39
CA GLU A 73 13.93 19.86 13.00
C GLU A 73 13.49 18.51 12.40
N ALA A 74 13.67 17.41 13.13
CA ALA A 74 13.21 16.09 12.71
C ALA A 74 11.67 16.03 12.55
N GLU A 75 10.93 16.60 13.49
CA GLU A 75 9.46 16.67 13.42
C GLU A 75 8.98 17.51 12.23
N LYS A 76 9.62 18.67 11.98
CA LYS A 76 9.33 19.50 10.80
C LYS A 76 9.59 18.74 9.50
N ALA A 77 10.72 18.03 9.40
CA ALA A 77 11.03 17.21 8.24
C ALA A 77 9.96 16.13 8.00
N GLN A 78 9.54 15.44 9.07
CA GLN A 78 8.48 14.43 8.99
C GLN A 78 7.14 15.02 8.52
N VAL A 79 6.75 16.18 9.06
CA VAL A 79 5.52 16.87 8.62
C VAL A 79 5.60 17.27 7.15
N THR A 80 6.75 17.77 6.69
CA THR A 80 6.92 18.12 5.26
C THR A 80 6.83 16.90 4.35
N GLN A 81 7.42 15.77 4.76
CA GLN A 81 7.34 14.51 4.02
C GLN A 81 5.89 14.03 3.94
N LEU A 82 5.17 13.99 5.06
CA LEU A 82 3.77 13.55 5.09
C LEU A 82 2.86 14.42 4.21
N ARG A 83 3.12 15.74 4.16
CA ARG A 83 2.38 16.63 3.24
C ARG A 83 2.68 16.32 1.78
N ALA A 84 3.94 16.09 1.42
CA ALA A 84 4.31 15.73 0.06
C ALA A 84 3.68 14.39 -0.37
N GLU A 85 3.68 13.40 0.53
CA GLU A 85 3.01 12.11 0.31
C GLU A 85 1.49 12.26 0.17
N GLN A 86 0.87 13.10 1.00
CA GLN A 86 -0.55 13.40 0.91
C GLN A 86 -0.91 14.02 -0.44
N ASP A 87 -0.13 15.00 -0.91
CA ASP A 87 -0.37 15.68 -2.19
C ASP A 87 -0.16 14.73 -3.37
N SER A 88 0.89 13.89 -3.33
CA SER A 88 1.12 12.84 -4.31
C SER A 88 -0.06 11.85 -4.38
N ASN A 89 -0.55 11.40 -3.23
CA ASN A 89 -1.70 10.51 -3.14
C ASN A 89 -2.97 11.16 -3.69
N ARG A 90 -3.19 12.45 -3.42
CA ARG A 90 -4.34 13.20 -3.97
C ARG A 90 -4.30 13.27 -5.49
N VAL A 91 -3.14 13.53 -6.08
CA VAL A 91 -2.97 13.53 -7.54
C VAL A 91 -3.26 12.14 -8.10
N ARG A 92 -2.67 11.10 -7.50
CA ARG A 92 -2.86 9.70 -7.92
C ARG A 92 -4.32 9.27 -7.86
N ILE A 93 -5.07 9.68 -6.83
CA ILE A 93 -6.50 9.36 -6.71
C ILE A 93 -7.28 9.96 -7.88
N ARG A 94 -7.06 11.23 -8.21
CA ARG A 94 -7.73 11.90 -9.34
C ARG A 94 -7.42 11.23 -10.68
N GLU A 95 -6.17 10.81 -10.88
CA GLU A 95 -5.78 10.07 -12.09
C GLU A 95 -6.49 8.72 -12.19
N LEU A 96 -6.68 8.03 -11.07
CA LEU A 96 -7.40 6.75 -11.03
C LEU A 96 -8.90 6.95 -11.28
N GLU A 97 -9.50 8.01 -10.70
CA GLU A 97 -10.89 8.38 -10.96
C GLU A 97 -11.11 8.68 -12.45
N GLN A 98 -10.25 9.49 -13.06
CA GLN A 98 -10.32 9.79 -14.50
C GLN A 98 -10.20 8.52 -15.37
N LYS A 99 -9.23 7.64 -15.05
CA LYS A 99 -9.07 6.37 -15.79
C LYS A 99 -10.27 5.45 -15.62
N ASN A 100 -10.93 5.49 -14.46
CA ASN A 100 -12.14 4.72 -14.23
C ASN A 100 -13.30 5.28 -15.06
N ASP A 101 -13.50 6.60 -15.09
CA ASP A 101 -14.52 7.23 -15.93
C ASP A 101 -14.34 6.89 -17.42
N ASP A 102 -13.08 6.90 -17.90
CA ASP A 102 -12.74 6.51 -19.27
C ASP A 102 -13.06 5.03 -19.53
N LEU A 103 -12.78 4.16 -18.56
CA LEU A 103 -13.07 2.72 -18.64
C LEU A 103 -14.58 2.45 -18.66
N GLU A 104 -15.36 3.09 -17.80
CA GLU A 104 -16.82 2.99 -17.80
C GLU A 104 -17.43 3.50 -19.11
N ARG A 105 -16.83 4.54 -19.71
CA ARG A 105 -17.23 5.02 -21.03
C ARG A 105 -16.95 3.99 -22.11
N HIS A 106 -15.77 3.37 -22.09
CA HIS A 106 -15.42 2.31 -23.05
C HIS A 106 -16.32 1.08 -22.88
N GLU A 107 -16.65 0.72 -21.64
CA GLU A 107 -17.57 -0.38 -21.36
C GLU A 107 -18.96 -0.12 -21.94
N ARG A 108 -19.51 1.08 -21.74
CA ARG A 108 -20.80 1.47 -22.33
C ARG A 108 -20.79 1.44 -23.86
N ASN A 109 -19.71 1.92 -24.48
CA ASN A 109 -19.57 1.86 -25.94
C ASN A 109 -19.52 0.40 -26.43
N ASN A 110 -18.73 -0.46 -25.77
CA ASN A 110 -18.65 -1.88 -26.11
C ASN A 110 -20.00 -2.59 -25.95
N GLN A 111 -20.72 -2.32 -24.87
CA GLN A 111 -22.06 -2.89 -24.65
C GLN A 111 -23.03 -2.47 -25.76
N GLN A 112 -22.97 -1.21 -26.19
CA GLN A 112 -23.76 -0.72 -27.32
C GLN A 112 -23.37 -1.41 -28.64
N GLU A 113 -22.08 -1.55 -28.93
CA GLU A 113 -21.58 -2.24 -30.13
C GLU A 113 -22.03 -3.71 -30.16
N VAL A 114 -21.95 -4.40 -29.01
CA VAL A 114 -22.44 -5.78 -28.89
C VAL A 114 -23.95 -5.84 -29.16
N ALA A 115 -24.74 -4.95 -28.55
CA ALA A 115 -26.19 -4.92 -28.76
C ALA A 115 -26.57 -4.65 -30.23
N ASP A 116 -25.81 -3.82 -30.93
CA ASP A 116 -26.04 -3.55 -32.36
C ASP A 116 -25.66 -4.75 -33.24
N LEU A 117 -24.58 -5.48 -32.89
CA LEU A 117 -24.23 -6.73 -33.56
C LEU A 117 -25.27 -7.82 -33.33
N GLU A 118 -25.77 -7.97 -32.11
CA GLU A 118 -26.85 -8.90 -31.77
C GLU A 118 -28.11 -8.62 -32.59
N ARG A 119 -28.52 -7.34 -32.70
CA ARG A 119 -29.65 -6.94 -33.54
C ARG A 119 -29.43 -7.34 -35.00
N LYS A 120 -28.25 -7.07 -35.54
CA LYS A 120 -27.91 -7.42 -36.93
C LYS A 120 -27.91 -8.94 -37.17
N VAL A 121 -27.42 -9.72 -36.22
CA VAL A 121 -27.45 -11.19 -36.29
C VAL A 121 -28.90 -11.69 -36.27
N ASN A 122 -29.76 -11.12 -35.43
CA ASN A 122 -31.17 -11.47 -35.39
C ASN A 122 -31.85 -11.14 -36.73
N GLU A 123 -31.64 -9.95 -37.28
CA GLU A 123 -32.18 -9.57 -38.60
C GLU A 123 -31.72 -10.51 -39.72
N MET A 124 -30.45 -10.92 -39.72
CA MET A 124 -29.93 -11.89 -40.70
C MET A 124 -30.55 -13.27 -40.50
N THR A 125 -30.77 -13.67 -39.24
CA THR A 125 -31.41 -14.94 -38.90
C THR A 125 -32.87 -14.95 -39.38
N GLU A 126 -33.62 -13.88 -39.15
CA GLU A 126 -34.99 -13.72 -39.66
C GLU A 126 -35.05 -13.77 -41.18
N LYS A 127 -34.09 -13.15 -41.87
CA LYS A 127 -34.01 -13.23 -43.35
C LYS A 127 -33.69 -14.65 -43.81
N LEU A 128 -32.80 -15.36 -43.12
CA LEU A 128 -32.45 -16.74 -43.45
C LEU A 128 -33.66 -17.67 -43.32
N THR A 129 -34.42 -17.57 -42.23
CA THR A 129 -35.61 -18.40 -42.01
C THR A 129 -36.70 -18.14 -43.05
N LEU A 130 -36.90 -16.89 -43.47
CA LEU A 130 -37.82 -16.57 -44.57
C LEU A 130 -37.38 -17.23 -45.89
N LEU A 131 -36.09 -17.14 -46.24
CA LEU A 131 -35.57 -17.75 -47.46
C LEU A 131 -35.62 -19.29 -47.43
N GLU A 132 -35.37 -19.90 -46.28
CA GLU A 132 -35.52 -21.36 -46.08
C GLU A 132 -36.96 -21.80 -46.32
N ASN A 133 -37.95 -21.06 -45.82
CA ASN A 133 -39.37 -21.33 -46.07
C ASN A 133 -39.73 -21.18 -47.56
N GLU A 134 -39.31 -20.09 -48.21
CA GLU A 134 -39.54 -19.90 -49.65
C GLU A 134 -38.92 -21.02 -50.50
N LEU A 135 -37.73 -21.51 -50.12
CA LEU A 135 -37.08 -22.64 -50.78
C LEU A 135 -37.87 -23.94 -50.58
N ALA A 136 -38.35 -24.20 -49.36
CA ALA A 136 -39.15 -25.38 -49.04
C ALA A 136 -40.50 -25.40 -49.81
N GLU A 137 -41.17 -24.24 -49.94
CA GLU A 137 -42.39 -24.10 -50.74
C GLU A 137 -42.12 -24.37 -52.23
N LYS A 138 -41.01 -23.83 -52.77
CA LYS A 138 -40.58 -24.11 -54.16
C LYS A 138 -40.26 -25.58 -54.38
N GLN A 139 -39.63 -26.24 -53.42
CA GLN A 139 -39.36 -27.68 -53.50
C GLN A 139 -40.66 -28.50 -53.50
N THR A 140 -41.58 -28.19 -52.58
CA THR A 140 -42.87 -28.87 -52.48
C THR A 140 -43.68 -28.75 -53.78
N THR A 141 -43.80 -27.54 -54.32
CA THR A 141 -44.49 -27.29 -55.60
C THR A 141 -43.81 -27.98 -56.79
N ALA A 142 -42.47 -28.03 -56.81
CA ALA A 142 -41.74 -28.75 -57.84
C ALA A 142 -41.99 -30.27 -57.78
N GLU A 143 -42.04 -30.86 -56.58
CA GLU A 143 -42.38 -32.26 -56.37
C GLU A 143 -43.82 -32.58 -56.79
N GLU A 144 -44.78 -31.71 -56.46
CA GLU A 144 -46.18 -31.85 -56.91
C GLU A 144 -46.30 -31.79 -58.44
N MET A 145 -45.63 -30.84 -59.09
CA MET A 145 -45.58 -30.77 -60.55
C MET A 145 -44.94 -32.02 -61.16
N TYR A 146 -43.90 -32.56 -60.54
CA TYR A 146 -43.28 -33.80 -60.97
C TYR A 146 -44.24 -34.99 -60.85
N ARG A 147 -44.96 -35.11 -59.73
CA ARG A 147 -45.99 -36.14 -59.53
C ARG A 147 -47.10 -36.04 -60.56
N LEU A 148 -47.68 -34.85 -60.77
CA LEU A 148 -48.72 -34.61 -61.78
C LEU A 148 -48.22 -34.94 -63.19
N ARG A 149 -46.98 -34.58 -63.53
CA ARG A 149 -46.36 -34.92 -64.81
C ARG A 149 -46.22 -36.43 -64.98
N GLU A 150 -45.80 -37.15 -63.95
CA GLU A 150 -45.69 -38.61 -64.01
C GLU A 150 -47.09 -39.23 -64.14
N GLU A 151 -48.09 -38.77 -63.39
CA GLU A 151 -49.50 -39.21 -63.53
C GLU A 151 -50.05 -39.01 -64.95
N MET A 152 -49.75 -37.87 -65.60
CA MET A 152 -50.09 -37.63 -67.00
C MET A 152 -49.33 -38.54 -67.98
N ARG A 153 -48.16 -39.04 -67.60
CA ARG A 153 -47.34 -39.96 -68.40
C ARG A 153 -47.73 -41.43 -68.21
N VAL A 154 -48.41 -41.78 -67.11
CA VAL A 154 -48.90 -43.14 -66.83
C VAL A 154 -49.82 -43.70 -67.94
N PRO A 155 -50.77 -42.96 -68.56
CA PRO A 155 -51.58 -43.52 -69.65
C PRO A 155 -50.77 -43.84 -70.94
N ASP A 156 -49.64 -43.16 -71.17
CA ASP A 156 -48.75 -43.39 -72.33
C ASP A 156 -47.60 -44.38 -72.04
N ARG A 157 -47.42 -44.79 -70.78
CA ARG A 157 -46.49 -45.88 -70.45
C ARG A 157 -47.20 -47.22 -70.70
N PRO A 158 -46.64 -48.11 -71.54
CA PRO A 158 -47.14 -49.48 -71.57
C PRO A 158 -47.03 -50.06 -70.15
N LEU A 159 -48.11 -50.67 -69.67
CA LEU A 159 -48.17 -51.44 -68.43
C LEU A 159 -47.14 -52.56 -68.51
N LEU A 160 -45.88 -52.28 -68.15
CA LEU A 160 -44.89 -53.32 -67.97
C LEU A 160 -45.24 -53.98 -66.65
N MET A 161 -45.98 -55.08 -66.75
CA MET A 161 -46.31 -55.95 -65.63
C MET A 161 -45.02 -56.59 -65.14
N VAL A 162 -44.30 -55.92 -64.23
CA VAL A 162 -43.18 -56.52 -63.53
C VAL A 162 -43.79 -57.43 -62.46
N GLY A 163 -43.80 -58.74 -62.75
CA GLY A 163 -44.21 -59.78 -61.80
C GLY A 163 -43.37 -59.73 -60.52
N PRO A 164 -43.84 -60.35 -59.42
CA PRO A 164 -43.14 -60.30 -58.14
C PRO A 164 -41.84 -61.10 -58.22
N LEU A 165 -40.74 -60.42 -58.56
CA LEU A 165 -39.40 -60.95 -58.37
C LEU A 165 -39.04 -60.77 -56.89
N ARG A 166 -39.36 -61.81 -56.11
CA ARG A 166 -38.53 -62.12 -54.95
C ARG A 166 -37.13 -62.43 -55.46
N ALA A 167 -36.17 -61.58 -55.11
CA ALA A 167 -34.77 -61.97 -55.05
C ALA A 167 -34.22 -61.49 -53.70
N GLU A 168 -33.64 -62.45 -53.00
CA GLU A 168 -33.06 -62.34 -51.68
C GLU A 168 -31.88 -61.36 -51.64
N ARG A 169 -31.74 -60.72 -50.48
CA ARG A 169 -30.54 -60.18 -49.83
C ARG A 169 -29.23 -60.14 -50.65
N THR A 170 -28.69 -58.93 -50.75
CA THR A 170 -27.31 -58.65 -50.32
C THR A 170 -27.30 -57.30 -49.60
N GLU A 171 -27.16 -57.36 -48.28
CA GLU A 171 -26.60 -56.25 -47.51
C GLU A 171 -25.19 -55.98 -48.04
N HIS A 172 -25.02 -54.85 -48.72
CA HIS A 172 -23.72 -54.21 -48.85
C HIS A 172 -23.96 -52.72 -48.65
N THR A 173 -23.83 -52.29 -47.40
CA THR A 173 -23.41 -50.94 -47.04
C THR A 173 -22.13 -50.60 -47.81
N PRO A 174 -22.12 -49.57 -48.68
CA PRO A 174 -20.89 -48.90 -49.05
C PRO A 174 -20.59 -47.87 -47.97
N ASP A 175 -19.47 -48.09 -47.31
CA ASP A 175 -18.88 -47.23 -46.30
C ASP A 175 -18.93 -45.74 -46.69
N GLU A 176 -19.35 -44.96 -45.70
CA GLU A 176 -18.96 -43.58 -45.49
C GLU A 176 -17.45 -43.40 -45.77
N PRO A 177 -17.01 -42.41 -46.56
CA PRO A 177 -15.58 -42.11 -46.66
C PRO A 177 -15.16 -41.11 -45.56
N PRO A 178 -14.36 -41.52 -44.56
CA PRO A 178 -13.62 -40.59 -43.73
C PRO A 178 -12.26 -40.31 -44.38
N TYR A 179 -12.06 -39.10 -44.90
CA TYR A 179 -10.74 -38.45 -45.06
C TYR A 179 -11.03 -37.00 -45.51
N GLY A 180 -10.61 -35.91 -44.86
CA GLY A 180 -9.38 -35.68 -44.12
C GLY A 180 -8.36 -34.96 -45.02
N PHE A 181 -8.37 -33.61 -45.02
CA PHE A 181 -7.20 -32.71 -45.12
C PHE A 181 -6.24 -32.81 -46.35
N TYR A 182 -5.79 -31.79 -47.10
CA TYR A 182 -5.56 -30.33 -46.99
C TYR A 182 -5.59 -29.72 -48.41
N SER A 183 -5.94 -28.44 -48.59
CA SER A 183 -5.00 -27.45 -49.16
C SER A 183 -5.56 -26.01 -49.16
N LYS A 184 -4.66 -25.09 -48.82
CA LYS A 184 -4.70 -23.63 -48.86
C LYS A 184 -5.63 -23.02 -49.93
N HIS A 185 -6.45 -22.05 -49.50
CA HIS A 185 -6.47 -20.72 -50.13
C HIS A 185 -6.73 -19.63 -49.08
N GLN A 186 -5.66 -18.90 -48.74
CA GLN A 186 -5.77 -17.47 -48.46
C GLN A 186 -6.44 -16.81 -49.66
N ARG A 187 -7.57 -16.12 -49.44
CA ARG A 187 -7.97 -14.97 -50.25
C ARG A 187 -8.32 -13.83 -49.32
N THR A 188 -7.32 -12.99 -49.11
CA THR A 188 -7.47 -11.56 -48.94
C THR A 188 -8.24 -11.01 -50.13
N THR A 189 -9.44 -10.48 -49.90
CA THR A 189 -10.10 -9.55 -50.83
C THR A 189 -10.16 -8.19 -50.17
N SER A 190 -9.04 -7.48 -50.28
CA SER A 190 -9.00 -6.03 -50.22
C SER A 190 -9.72 -5.51 -51.47
N ILE A 191 -10.88 -4.89 -51.30
CA ILE A 191 -11.47 -4.02 -52.32
C ILE A 191 -10.98 -2.61 -52.00
N ALA A 192 -9.99 -2.17 -52.77
CA ALA A 192 -9.75 -0.76 -52.98
C ALA A 192 -10.68 -0.29 -54.11
N SER A 193 -11.48 0.75 -53.86
CA SER A 193 -11.94 1.63 -54.94
C SER A 193 -11.75 3.08 -54.51
N SER A 194 -10.94 3.74 -55.31
CA SER A 194 -10.59 5.15 -55.34
C SER A 194 -11.81 6.06 -55.54
N VAL A 195 -11.89 7.17 -54.79
CA VAL A 195 -12.40 8.46 -55.29
C VAL A 195 -11.53 9.57 -54.69
N GLU A 196 -11.05 10.43 -55.59
CA GLU A 196 -10.15 11.56 -55.37
C GLU A 196 -10.83 12.77 -54.71
N ALA A 197 -9.96 13.63 -54.16
CA ALA A 197 -10.10 15.06 -53.93
C ALA A 197 -11.05 15.55 -52.82
N ASN A 198 -10.49 15.99 -51.70
CA ASN A 198 -10.43 17.44 -51.44
C ASN A 198 -9.33 17.79 -50.44
N GLU A 199 -8.55 18.79 -50.82
CA GLU A 199 -7.48 19.42 -50.06
C GLU A 199 -8.05 20.21 -48.89
N LYS A 200 -7.42 20.12 -47.71
CA LYS A 200 -6.98 21.32 -46.96
C LYS A 200 -6.06 20.95 -45.81
N SER A 201 -4.96 21.70 -45.81
CA SER A 201 -3.76 21.65 -45.00
C SER A 201 -3.94 22.06 -43.54
N ASN A 202 -2.94 21.65 -42.75
CA ASN A 202 -2.41 22.17 -41.47
C ASN A 202 -2.51 21.08 -40.41
N GLY A 203 -1.45 20.53 -39.83
CA GLY A 203 -0.06 20.97 -39.67
C GLY A 203 0.39 20.50 -38.27
N VAL A 204 1.71 20.35 -38.08
CA VAL A 204 2.41 20.09 -36.79
C VAL A 204 2.79 18.62 -36.49
N SER A 205 3.86 18.20 -37.17
CA SER A 205 5.16 17.75 -36.62
C SER A 205 5.20 16.89 -35.33
N TYR A 206 5.59 15.61 -35.50
CA TYR A 206 6.23 14.80 -34.46
C TYR A 206 7.75 14.99 -34.49
N VAL A 207 8.32 15.46 -33.38
CA VAL A 207 9.77 15.40 -33.14
C VAL A 207 10.07 14.20 -32.24
N ASN A 208 10.69 13.19 -32.83
CA ASN A 208 11.40 12.15 -32.09
C ASN A 208 12.69 12.74 -31.51
N GLY A 209 12.78 12.78 -30.18
CA GLY A 209 13.99 13.13 -29.43
C GLY A 209 14.56 11.91 -28.71
N LEU A 210 15.50 11.24 -29.36
CA LEU A 210 16.44 10.30 -28.76
C LEU A 210 17.38 11.08 -27.84
N CYS A 211 17.45 10.73 -26.55
CA CYS A 211 18.56 11.14 -25.69
C CYS A 211 19.12 9.97 -24.92
N LYS A 212 20.39 9.69 -25.21
CA LYS A 212 21.30 8.79 -24.52
C LYS A 212 21.96 9.66 -23.45
N ASP A 213 21.84 9.33 -22.17
CA ASP A 213 22.92 9.65 -21.24
C ASP A 213 22.98 8.67 -20.06
N SER A 214 24.23 8.40 -19.70
CA SER A 214 24.72 7.49 -18.69
C SER A 214 24.71 8.14 -17.30
N GLY A 215 24.26 7.40 -16.27
CA GLY A 215 24.40 7.85 -14.89
C GLY A 215 23.82 6.87 -13.88
N LYS A 216 24.72 6.19 -13.15
CA LYS A 216 24.44 5.21 -12.07
C LYS A 216 23.48 5.77 -11.02
N GLN A 217 22.39 5.07 -10.70
CA GLN A 217 21.85 4.98 -9.33
C GLN A 217 21.19 3.62 -9.09
N ASN A 218 21.51 3.08 -7.91
CA ASN A 218 21.01 1.84 -7.34
C ASN A 218 19.69 2.16 -6.65
N SER A 219 18.56 1.66 -7.15
CA SER A 219 17.31 1.59 -6.40
C SER A 219 16.39 0.52 -6.98
N GLN A 220 15.96 -0.36 -6.08
CA GLN A 220 15.08 -1.49 -6.33
C GLN A 220 13.72 -1.00 -6.81
N VAL A 221 13.46 -1.20 -8.11
CA VAL A 221 12.13 -1.08 -8.70
C VAL A 221 11.40 -2.41 -8.48
N LEU A 222 10.28 -2.36 -7.76
CA LEU A 222 9.24 -3.39 -7.76
C LEU A 222 8.69 -3.57 -9.18
N PRO A 223 8.70 -4.78 -9.77
CA PRO A 223 7.96 -5.02 -11.00
C PRO A 223 6.49 -5.25 -10.64
N SER A 224 5.64 -4.33 -11.11
CA SER A 224 4.23 -4.60 -11.37
C SER A 224 4.12 -5.81 -12.31
N LEU A 225 3.45 -6.87 -11.87
CA LEU A 225 3.11 -8.02 -12.70
C LEU A 225 1.59 -8.18 -12.72
N LEU A 226 1.00 -7.72 -13.82
CA LEU A 226 -0.26 -8.22 -14.36
C LEU A 226 -0.10 -9.71 -14.68
N PRO A 227 -1.05 -10.59 -14.31
CA PRO A 227 -0.97 -11.99 -14.70
C PRO A 227 -1.53 -12.14 -16.12
N SER A 228 -0.64 -12.22 -17.10
CA SER A 228 -0.98 -12.79 -18.40
C SER A 228 -1.04 -14.31 -18.28
N SER A 229 -2.18 -14.84 -18.69
CA SER A 229 -2.51 -16.25 -18.84
C SER A 229 -1.38 -17.08 -19.48
N GLY A 230 -1.00 -18.19 -18.85
CA GLY A 230 -0.01 -19.12 -19.38
C GLY A 230 0.32 -20.22 -18.38
N THR A 231 -0.25 -21.39 -18.60
CA THR A 231 -0.12 -22.61 -17.80
C THR A 231 1.33 -23.06 -17.66
N ASP A 232 1.93 -22.83 -16.49
CA ASP A 232 3.05 -23.64 -15.98
C ASP A 232 3.11 -23.45 -14.46
N GLY A 233 2.69 -24.47 -13.70
CA GLY A 233 2.70 -24.47 -12.22
C GLY A 233 4.07 -24.19 -11.57
N ARG A 234 5.14 -24.12 -12.37
CA ARG A 234 6.48 -23.69 -11.94
C ARG A 234 6.54 -22.21 -11.56
N SER A 235 5.73 -21.34 -12.18
CA SER A 235 5.74 -19.90 -11.90
C SER A 235 5.20 -19.59 -10.49
N PHE A 236 4.11 -20.25 -10.11
CA PHE A 236 3.50 -20.09 -8.79
C PHE A 236 4.41 -20.62 -7.67
N ALA A 237 5.00 -21.81 -7.84
CA ALA A 237 5.92 -22.40 -6.87
C ALA A 237 7.16 -21.51 -6.64
N ASN A 238 7.66 -20.85 -7.69
CA ASN A 238 8.78 -19.91 -7.58
C ASN A 238 8.40 -18.63 -6.81
N CYS A 239 7.17 -18.14 -6.98
CA CYS A 239 6.66 -17.00 -6.24
C CYS A 239 6.54 -17.31 -4.73
N VAL A 240 5.95 -18.47 -4.40
CA VAL A 240 5.83 -18.95 -3.01
C VAL A 240 7.22 -19.14 -2.39
N ASN A 241 8.15 -19.79 -3.09
CA ASN A 241 9.52 -19.99 -2.60
C ASN A 241 10.26 -18.68 -2.35
N ARG A 242 10.00 -17.64 -3.15
CA ARG A 242 10.59 -16.31 -2.94
C ARG A 242 10.04 -15.64 -1.68
N ILE A 243 8.72 -15.71 -1.47
CA ILE A 243 8.07 -15.17 -0.27
C ILE A 243 8.60 -15.87 0.99
N VAL A 244 8.70 -17.20 0.96
CA VAL A 244 9.22 -17.98 2.09
C VAL A 244 10.68 -17.62 2.40
N LYS A 245 11.53 -17.45 1.39
CA LYS A 245 12.92 -17.00 1.58
C LYS A 245 13.00 -15.61 2.19
N GLU A 246 12.19 -14.67 1.72
CA GLU A 246 12.15 -13.31 2.29
C GLU A 246 11.66 -13.30 3.74
N LEU A 247 10.69 -14.16 4.08
CA LEU A 247 10.24 -14.34 5.46
C LEU A 247 11.32 -14.95 6.35
N MET A 248 12.04 -16.00 5.88
CA MET A 248 13.14 -16.58 6.64
C MET A 248 14.24 -15.56 6.96
N VAL A 249 14.65 -14.74 5.98
CA VAL A 249 15.66 -13.69 6.21
C VAL A 249 15.18 -12.65 7.22
N LYS A 250 13.87 -12.34 7.25
CA LYS A 250 13.28 -11.43 8.24
C LYS A 250 13.24 -12.07 9.63
N VAL A 251 12.90 -13.36 9.72
CA VAL A 251 12.92 -14.13 10.97
C VAL A 251 14.34 -14.19 11.54
N ASP A 252 15.35 -14.54 10.73
CA ASP A 252 16.75 -14.57 11.17
C ASP A 252 17.23 -13.19 11.66
N ARG A 253 16.80 -12.11 11.02
CA ARG A 253 17.10 -10.74 11.48
C ARG A 253 16.43 -10.41 12.81
N LEU A 254 15.17 -10.81 12.98
CA LEU A 254 14.45 -10.61 14.24
C LEU A 254 15.05 -11.45 15.37
N GLU A 255 15.42 -12.70 15.09
CA GLU A 255 16.12 -13.58 16.03
C GLU A 255 17.47 -13.00 16.44
N ASN A 256 18.24 -12.43 15.51
CA ASN A 256 19.50 -11.73 15.81
C ASN A 256 19.29 -10.47 16.67
N ILE A 257 18.21 -9.72 16.45
CA ILE A 257 17.87 -8.54 17.28
C ILE A 257 17.42 -8.98 18.69
N LEU A 258 16.61 -10.04 18.78
CA LEU A 258 16.12 -10.61 20.03
C LEU A 258 17.25 -11.24 20.86
N THR A 259 18.13 -12.02 20.23
CA THR A 259 19.32 -12.58 20.89
C THR A 259 20.34 -11.50 21.24
N GLY A 260 20.53 -10.49 20.38
CA GLY A 260 21.36 -9.32 20.69
C GLY A 260 20.85 -8.51 21.88
N SER A 261 19.53 -8.44 22.07
CA SER A 261 18.88 -7.77 23.19
C SER A 261 18.89 -8.62 24.48
N ASN A 262 18.86 -9.95 24.36
CA ASN A 262 19.01 -10.87 25.49
C ASN A 262 20.45 -10.98 26.02
N LEU A 263 21.46 -10.55 25.26
CA LEU A 263 22.85 -10.46 25.74
C LEU A 263 23.16 -9.18 26.54
N PHE A 264 22.31 -8.15 26.45
CA PHE A 264 22.44 -6.89 27.19
C PHE A 264 21.51 -6.78 28.42
N GLY A 265 20.70 -7.82 28.68
CA GLY A 265 19.65 -7.83 29.70
C GLY A 265 19.95 -8.73 30.91
N LEU A 266 21.14 -8.67 31.49
CA LEU A 266 21.39 -9.18 32.84
C LEU A 266 21.64 -7.99 33.76
N GLY A 267 20.60 -7.51 34.43
CA GLY A 267 20.82 -6.51 35.47
C GLY A 267 19.63 -5.70 35.97
N TRP A 268 18.38 -6.13 35.89
CA TRP A 268 17.30 -5.53 36.69
C TRP A 268 16.24 -6.57 37.07
N ASN A 269 16.47 -7.26 38.18
CA ASN A 269 15.44 -7.96 38.94
C ASN A 269 15.22 -7.16 40.22
N GLU A 270 14.06 -6.50 40.35
CA GLU A 270 13.35 -6.26 41.62
C GLU A 270 11.98 -5.57 41.35
N TYR A 271 10.92 -6.41 41.30
CA TYR A 271 9.51 -6.26 41.75
C TYR A 271 8.68 -4.94 41.59
N PRO A 272 7.33 -4.96 41.78
CA PRO A 272 6.38 -6.08 41.90
C PRO A 272 5.12 -5.98 41.00
N THR A 273 4.60 -7.15 40.67
CA THR A 273 3.23 -7.40 40.18
C THR A 273 2.22 -7.24 41.31
N ASN A 274 1.38 -6.20 41.32
CA ASN A 274 0.13 -6.21 42.10
C ASN A 274 -0.84 -5.08 41.74
N ILE A 275 -1.66 -5.23 40.69
CA ILE A 275 -2.98 -4.55 40.59
C ILE A 275 -3.95 -5.47 39.83
N TYR A 276 -4.58 -6.40 40.54
CA TYR A 276 -5.91 -6.91 40.19
C TYR A 276 -6.60 -7.27 41.49
N ASN A 277 -7.54 -6.40 41.91
CA ASN A 277 -8.73 -6.69 42.73
C ASN A 277 -9.23 -5.39 43.38
N ARG A 278 -10.02 -4.61 42.64
CA ARG A 278 -11.02 -3.72 43.24
C ARG A 278 -12.06 -3.30 42.21
N PHE A 279 -13.31 -3.31 42.65
CA PHE A 279 -14.55 -2.94 41.96
C PHE A 279 -15.37 -4.09 41.32
N GLU A 280 -15.96 -4.89 42.20
CA GLU A 280 -17.38 -5.25 42.08
C GLU A 280 -18.19 -4.49 43.13
N LYS A 281 -19.45 -4.18 42.77
CA LYS A 281 -20.57 -3.59 43.53
C LYS A 281 -20.75 -2.07 43.47
N ASP A 282 -21.59 -1.65 42.52
CA ASP A 282 -22.95 -1.10 42.71
C ASP A 282 -23.49 -0.83 41.29
N GLY A 283 -24.55 -1.45 40.76
CA GLY A 283 -25.94 -1.32 41.18
C GLY A 283 -26.61 -0.12 40.47
N GLY A 284 -27.41 -0.34 39.41
CA GLY A 284 -28.38 0.68 38.96
C GLY A 284 -28.69 0.83 37.45
N GLN A 285 -29.72 0.11 37.00
CA GLN A 285 -30.83 0.53 36.12
C GLN A 285 -30.65 1.52 34.93
N GLN A 286 -31.01 0.99 33.75
CA GLN A 286 -32.02 1.48 32.78
C GLN A 286 -31.82 2.72 31.89
N SER A 287 -32.49 2.62 30.73
CA SER A 287 -32.65 3.54 29.58
C SER A 287 -31.43 3.63 28.65
N GLY A 288 -31.49 3.39 27.34
CA GLY A 288 -32.62 3.37 26.41
C GLY A 288 -32.57 4.61 25.52
N LEU A 289 -32.34 4.39 24.22
CA LEU A 289 -32.58 5.26 23.03
C LEU A 289 -31.34 5.58 22.15
N PRO A 290 -31.56 5.81 20.84
CA PRO A 290 -30.79 5.14 19.79
C PRO A 290 -29.99 6.10 18.88
N TYR A 291 -29.29 5.46 17.94
CA TYR A 291 -28.63 6.00 16.75
C TYR A 291 -29.44 7.05 15.98
N GLU A 292 -28.81 8.16 15.63
CA GLU A 292 -29.16 8.95 14.45
C GLU A 292 -27.94 9.24 13.56
N THR A 293 -28.18 9.03 12.27
CA THR A 293 -27.33 9.25 11.11
C THR A 293 -27.41 10.73 10.67
N PRO A 294 -26.35 11.38 10.16
CA PRO A 294 -26.48 12.71 9.61
C PRO A 294 -26.97 12.68 8.15
N ARG A 295 -28.12 13.30 7.89
CA ARG A 295 -28.62 13.63 6.54
C ARG A 295 -28.27 15.08 6.19
N SER A 296 -27.59 15.23 5.06
CA SER A 296 -27.44 16.47 4.29
C SER A 296 -28.77 16.91 3.66
N ARG A 297 -29.13 18.21 3.70
CA ARG A 297 -29.70 18.92 2.53
C ARG A 297 -29.77 20.45 2.72
N VAL A 298 -29.53 21.10 1.58
CA VAL A 298 -29.53 22.51 1.19
C VAL A 298 -30.94 23.11 1.08
N GLU A 299 -31.10 24.41 1.38
CA GLU A 299 -31.87 25.49 0.69
C GLU A 299 -32.00 26.69 1.66
N ARG A 300 -31.38 27.86 1.46
CA ARG A 300 -31.61 28.98 0.51
C ARG A 300 -32.86 29.82 0.85
N GLU A 301 -32.66 31.07 1.29
CA GLU A 301 -33.52 32.28 1.13
C GLU A 301 -32.89 33.42 1.97
N THR A 302 -32.22 34.44 1.39
CA THR A 302 -32.74 35.75 0.92
C THR A 302 -33.71 36.48 1.85
N SER A 303 -33.25 37.54 2.54
CA SER A 303 -33.89 38.88 2.69
C SER A 303 -33.41 39.63 3.94
N GLY A 304 -33.26 40.95 3.83
CA GLY A 304 -32.96 41.93 4.90
C GLY A 304 -31.66 42.70 4.60
N VAL A 305 -31.64 43.87 3.95
CA VAL A 305 -32.22 45.19 4.28
C VAL A 305 -31.88 45.65 5.71
N VAL A 306 -30.96 46.62 5.82
CA VAL A 306 -30.83 47.78 6.75
C VAL A 306 -29.41 48.34 6.48
N ALA A 307 -29.22 49.41 5.70
CA ALA A 307 -29.33 50.84 6.02
C ALA A 307 -28.25 51.39 6.98
N GLN A 308 -27.68 52.55 6.58
CA GLN A 308 -26.98 53.58 7.39
C GLN A 308 -25.55 53.21 7.87
N SER A 309 -24.51 54.06 7.82
CA SER A 309 -24.39 55.52 7.83
C SER A 309 -23.00 55.98 7.32
N GLU A 310 -22.94 57.25 6.91
CA GLU A 310 -21.80 58.20 6.86
C GLU A 310 -20.62 57.96 5.89
#